data_AF-A0A954CLP7-F1
#
_entry.id   AF-A0A954CLP7-F1
#
_cell.length_a   1.000
_cell.length_b   1.000
_cell.length_c   1.000
_cell.angle_alpha   90.00
_cell.angle_beta   90.00
_cell.angle_gamma   90.00
#
_symmetry.space_group_name_H-M   'P 1'
#
loop_
_entity.id
_entity.type
_entity.pdbx_description
1 polymer ?
#
loop_
_entity_poly.entity_id
_entity_poly.type
_entity_poly.pdbx_seq_one_letter_code
_entity_poly.pdbx_strand_id
1 'polypeptide(L)'
;MRENRRRHPRRQMLALTLVFLVCGVVSALLAGALASAQEGKPKPIAEDLKPANFGVMLDHMQVEGPMACAECHPNAFMAWKESTHGKSFDTRHRSQKAKQILNKMGVKRFRAEDSLCISCHTTMQQPDKMEAPMAVAGPSCETCHGESKSWLNDHFNFGGADMRKDEDPKHRAARLKMLKEKGMNSADNLFDISTRCYSCHVVSNASLVEIGGHPPSSNFDLVSWSQGELRHNFVDSRGTANAEAPIDHRRELYVYGLLLEVEWGLRQIGGAEEEGELAFEGADRVESARKALAKLAKALDKDAPKELASFQDAADKLDAKRLAELRGKREQVTKEADALHELGRKAASALRGLGDKLAIVDEMLPKAESYKGKPWMPKK
;
A
#
# COMPACT_ATOMS: atom_id res chain seq x y z
N MET A 1 46.58 -77.17 -54.91
CA MET A 1 46.40 -76.83 -56.34
C MET A 1 45.79 -75.44 -56.45
N ARG A 2 46.46 -74.60 -57.27
CA ARG A 2 46.05 -73.31 -57.87
C ARG A 2 45.76 -72.10 -56.97
N GLU A 3 46.80 -71.28 -56.87
CA GLU A 3 46.81 -69.81 -56.92
C GLU A 3 45.77 -69.21 -57.89
N ASN A 4 45.21 -68.04 -57.54
CA ASN A 4 45.42 -66.87 -58.38
C ASN A 4 45.25 -65.53 -57.65
N ARG A 5 46.01 -64.56 -58.13
CA ARG A 5 46.39 -63.26 -57.59
C ARG A 5 45.53 -62.11 -58.17
N ARG A 6 45.72 -60.90 -57.61
CA ARG A 6 45.46 -59.53 -58.14
C ARG A 6 44.03 -59.01 -57.93
N ARG A 7 43.77 -57.74 -57.59
CA ARG A 7 44.53 -56.48 -57.66
C ARG A 7 43.82 -55.45 -56.76
N HIS A 8 44.57 -54.59 -56.06
CA HIS A 8 44.08 -53.28 -55.60
C HIS A 8 43.84 -52.35 -56.79
N PRO A 9 42.96 -51.34 -56.64
CA PRO A 9 43.45 -49.99 -56.83
C PRO A 9 43.06 -49.04 -55.69
N ARG A 10 44.02 -48.17 -55.38
CA ARG A 10 43.91 -46.94 -54.61
C ARG A 10 42.71 -46.11 -55.07
N ARG A 11 41.94 -45.55 -54.11
CA ARG A 11 41.34 -44.22 -54.23
C ARG A 11 40.82 -43.73 -52.87
N GLN A 12 41.27 -42.52 -52.52
CA GLN A 12 40.59 -41.54 -51.67
C GLN A 12 40.72 -41.66 -50.14
N MET A 13 41.97 -41.49 -49.69
CA MET A 13 42.28 -40.81 -48.42
C MET A 13 42.15 -39.29 -48.68
N LEU A 14 41.02 -38.66 -48.34
CA LEU A 14 40.86 -37.19 -48.18
C LEU A 14 39.38 -36.86 -47.88
N ALA A 15 38.89 -37.21 -46.69
CA ALA A 15 37.57 -36.74 -46.21
C ALA A 15 37.40 -36.85 -44.69
N LEU A 16 38.45 -36.61 -43.89
CA LEU A 16 38.35 -36.72 -42.42
C LEU A 16 39.11 -35.62 -41.65
N THR A 17 39.24 -34.44 -42.28
CA THR A 17 39.89 -33.28 -41.66
C THR A 17 39.12 -31.97 -41.86
N LEU A 18 37.80 -32.04 -42.10
CA LEU A 18 36.95 -30.85 -42.26
C LEU A 18 35.56 -30.93 -41.59
N VAL A 19 35.35 -31.89 -40.67
CA VAL A 19 34.11 -31.99 -39.86
C VAL A 19 34.33 -31.54 -38.41
N PHE A 20 35.57 -31.48 -37.93
CA PHE A 20 35.87 -31.05 -36.56
C PHE A 20 36.04 -29.53 -36.36
N LEU A 21 36.08 -28.72 -37.42
CA LEU A 21 36.22 -27.26 -37.28
C LEU A 21 34.89 -26.49 -37.28
N VAL A 22 33.78 -27.11 -37.71
CA VAL A 22 32.46 -26.44 -37.75
C VAL A 22 31.66 -26.67 -36.44
N CYS A 23 31.89 -27.77 -35.72
CA CYS A 23 31.28 -27.96 -34.39
C CYS A 23 31.95 -27.12 -33.27
N GLY A 24 33.21 -26.70 -33.44
CA GLY A 24 33.94 -25.89 -32.46
C GLY A 24 33.52 -24.42 -32.43
N VAL A 25 33.09 -23.85 -33.55
CA VAL A 25 32.73 -22.42 -33.64
C VAL A 25 31.25 -22.17 -33.32
N VAL A 26 30.36 -23.15 -33.58
CA VAL A 26 28.96 -23.06 -33.13
C VAL A 26 28.84 -23.22 -31.60
N SER A 27 29.78 -23.92 -30.96
CA SER A 27 29.81 -24.05 -29.49
C SER A 27 30.32 -22.80 -28.77
N ALA A 28 31.05 -21.92 -29.47
CA ALA A 28 31.58 -20.67 -28.89
C ALA A 28 30.63 -19.46 -29.07
N LEU A 29 29.72 -19.50 -30.03
CA LEU A 29 28.70 -18.45 -30.23
C LEU A 29 27.39 -18.68 -29.44
N LEU A 30 27.21 -19.86 -28.86
CA LEU A 30 26.15 -20.16 -27.88
C LEU A 30 26.58 -19.90 -26.41
N ALA A 31 27.88 -19.70 -26.16
CA ALA A 31 28.42 -19.43 -24.84
C ALA A 31 28.46 -17.93 -24.47
N GLY A 32 28.10 -17.03 -25.40
CA GLY A 32 28.19 -15.57 -25.23
C GLY A 32 26.86 -14.84 -24.95
N ALA A 33 25.72 -15.54 -24.92
CA ALA A 33 24.40 -14.94 -24.66
C ALA A 33 23.82 -15.29 -23.27
N LEU A 34 24.62 -15.92 -22.41
CA LEU A 34 24.29 -16.17 -21.00
C LEU A 34 25.18 -15.29 -20.11
N ALA A 35 25.18 -13.98 -20.38
CA ALA A 35 25.75 -12.99 -19.48
C ALA A 35 24.62 -12.42 -18.62
N SER A 36 24.44 -13.06 -17.46
CA SER A 36 23.95 -12.50 -16.21
C SER A 36 22.52 -11.93 -16.19
N ALA A 37 21.52 -12.82 -16.29
CA ALA A 37 20.43 -12.73 -15.33
C ALA A 37 21.03 -13.13 -13.98
N GLN A 38 21.38 -12.15 -13.17
CA GLN A 38 21.75 -12.41 -11.78
C GLN A 38 20.47 -12.88 -11.10
N GLU A 39 20.24 -14.19 -11.07
CA GLU A 39 19.23 -14.84 -10.24
C GLU A 39 19.53 -14.42 -8.80
N GLY A 40 18.83 -13.38 -8.34
CA GLY A 40 18.80 -13.03 -6.94
C GLY A 40 18.27 -14.26 -6.23
N LYS A 41 19.10 -14.89 -5.39
CA LYS A 41 18.62 -15.97 -4.52
C LYS A 41 17.38 -15.47 -3.80
N PRO A 42 16.25 -16.20 -3.81
CA PRO A 42 15.05 -15.79 -3.09
C PRO A 42 15.43 -15.51 -1.64
N LYS A 43 14.96 -14.39 -1.10
CA LYS A 43 15.32 -14.00 0.26
C LYS A 43 14.84 -15.08 1.23
N PRO A 44 15.61 -15.44 2.27
CA PRO A 44 15.12 -16.37 3.28
C PRO A 44 13.83 -15.83 3.90
N ILE A 45 12.84 -16.70 4.10
CA ILE A 45 11.53 -16.36 4.69
C ILE A 45 11.70 -15.43 5.89
N ALA A 46 12.62 -15.75 6.82
CA ALA A 46 12.90 -14.95 8.01
C ALA A 46 13.26 -13.48 7.75
N GLU A 47 13.93 -13.16 6.64
CA GLU A 47 14.21 -11.77 6.25
C GLU A 47 12.94 -11.07 5.78
N ASP A 48 12.12 -11.75 4.98
CA ASP A 48 10.83 -11.25 4.48
C ASP A 48 9.75 -11.16 5.56
N LEU A 49 9.93 -11.81 6.71
CA LEU A 49 9.04 -11.71 7.88
C LEU A 49 9.30 -10.46 8.73
N LYS A 50 10.36 -9.68 8.47
CA LYS A 50 10.65 -8.48 9.27
C LYS A 50 9.61 -7.39 9.04
N PRO A 51 9.07 -6.75 10.10
CA PRO A 51 8.09 -5.67 9.99
C PRO A 51 8.49 -4.51 9.05
N ALA A 52 9.78 -4.18 8.98
CA ALA A 52 10.30 -3.13 8.09
C ALA A 52 10.09 -3.41 6.59
N ASN A 53 9.78 -4.66 6.22
CA ASN A 53 9.44 -5.04 4.84
C ASN A 53 7.92 -4.97 4.56
N PHE A 54 7.12 -4.40 5.48
CA PHE A 54 5.66 -4.29 5.40
C PHE A 54 5.18 -2.85 5.68
N GLY A 55 4.53 -2.24 4.70
CA GLY A 55 3.74 -1.02 4.90
C GLY A 55 4.50 0.14 5.56
N VAL A 56 3.75 1.09 6.13
CA VAL A 56 4.32 2.18 6.92
C VAL A 56 4.26 1.79 8.39
N MET A 57 5.40 1.39 8.96
CA MET A 57 5.51 1.05 10.38
C MET A 57 5.61 2.33 11.21
N LEU A 58 4.86 2.39 12.32
CA LEU A 58 4.94 3.50 13.26
C LEU A 58 6.18 3.37 14.14
N ASP A 59 6.80 4.49 14.51
CA ASP A 59 7.77 4.50 15.61
C ASP A 59 7.03 4.30 16.94
N HIS A 60 7.17 3.12 17.53
CA HIS A 60 6.48 2.74 18.76
C HIS A 60 6.79 3.67 19.94
N MET A 61 7.95 4.36 19.95
CA MET A 61 8.31 5.33 21.00
C MET A 61 7.63 6.69 20.81
N GLN A 62 7.06 6.95 19.62
CA GLN A 62 6.32 8.17 19.28
C GLN A 62 4.80 7.98 19.33
N VAL A 63 4.34 6.79 19.72
CA VAL A 63 2.92 6.45 19.87
C VAL A 63 2.47 6.73 21.30
N GLU A 64 1.38 7.46 21.47
CA GLU A 64 0.76 7.75 22.78
C GLU A 64 -0.42 6.82 23.11
N GLY A 65 -0.99 6.17 22.09
CA GLY A 65 -2.10 5.23 22.19
C GLY A 65 -3.47 5.93 22.12
N PRO A 66 -4.55 5.17 21.82
CA PRO A 66 -5.86 5.73 21.52
C PRO A 66 -6.52 6.47 22.69
N MET A 67 -6.12 6.18 23.92
CA MET A 67 -6.65 6.87 25.10
C MET A 67 -6.21 8.33 25.17
N ALA A 68 -5.02 8.68 24.65
CA ALA A 68 -4.55 10.06 24.57
C ALA A 68 -5.46 10.92 23.67
N CYS A 69 -6.10 10.31 22.67
CA CYS A 69 -7.04 10.98 21.78
C CYS A 69 -8.46 11.06 22.36
N ALA A 70 -8.84 10.13 23.24
CA ALA A 70 -10.21 9.93 23.71
C ALA A 70 -10.75 11.08 24.55
N GLU A 71 -9.88 11.80 25.28
CA GLU A 71 -10.27 12.93 26.12
C GLU A 71 -10.88 14.08 25.30
N CYS A 72 -10.26 14.41 24.16
CA CYS A 72 -10.71 15.47 23.26
C CYS A 72 -11.69 14.98 22.17
N HIS A 73 -11.64 13.70 21.83
CA HIS A 73 -12.43 13.09 20.75
C HIS A 73 -13.25 11.86 21.22
N PRO A 74 -14.12 11.98 22.23
CA PRO A 74 -14.82 10.83 22.82
C PRO A 74 -15.72 10.09 21.81
N ASN A 75 -16.41 10.81 20.94
CA ASN A 75 -17.29 10.20 19.93
C ASN A 75 -16.51 9.46 18.84
N ALA A 76 -15.38 9.99 18.39
CA ALA A 76 -14.51 9.30 17.44
C ALA A 76 -13.90 8.05 18.08
N PHE A 77 -13.45 8.15 19.33
CA PHE A 77 -12.96 7.00 20.09
C PHE A 77 -14.03 5.91 20.23
N MET A 78 -15.27 6.26 20.58
CA MET A 78 -16.35 5.27 20.70
C MET A 78 -16.68 4.64 19.34
N ALA A 79 -16.71 5.41 18.27
CA ALA A 79 -16.93 4.89 16.93
C ALA A 79 -15.79 3.95 16.48
N TRP A 80 -14.54 4.26 16.81
CA TRP A 80 -13.39 3.38 16.58
C TRP A 80 -13.52 2.09 17.39
N LYS A 81 -13.81 2.19 18.69
CA LYS A 81 -13.94 1.06 19.60
C LYS A 81 -15.00 0.07 19.13
N GLU A 82 -16.08 0.56 18.52
CA GLU A 82 -17.14 -0.27 17.96
C GLU A 82 -16.88 -0.79 16.56
N SER A 83 -15.85 -0.29 15.86
CA SER A 83 -15.48 -0.75 14.52
C SER A 83 -14.73 -2.08 14.56
N THR A 84 -14.55 -2.69 13.39
CA THR A 84 -13.71 -3.89 13.23
C THR A 84 -12.28 -3.62 13.70
N HIS A 85 -11.72 -2.44 13.46
CA HIS A 85 -10.36 -2.10 13.90
C HIS A 85 -10.23 -2.15 15.42
N GLY A 86 -11.13 -1.50 16.17
CA GLY A 86 -11.14 -1.56 17.63
C GLY A 86 -11.35 -2.97 18.17
N LYS A 87 -12.37 -3.69 17.65
CA LYS A 87 -12.72 -5.05 18.10
C LYS A 87 -11.72 -6.13 17.70
N SER A 88 -10.94 -5.89 16.64
CA SER A 88 -9.99 -6.88 16.12
C SER A 88 -8.89 -7.22 17.10
N PHE A 89 -8.57 -6.31 18.03
CA PHE A 89 -7.58 -6.57 19.08
C PHE A 89 -7.92 -7.89 19.78
N ASP A 90 -9.09 -7.99 20.42
CA ASP A 90 -9.43 -9.14 21.26
C ASP A 90 -9.70 -10.43 20.47
N THR A 91 -10.00 -10.32 19.18
CA THR A 91 -10.56 -11.43 18.39
C THR A 91 -9.61 -11.98 17.32
N ARG A 92 -8.88 -11.13 16.58
CA ARG A 92 -8.14 -11.52 15.37
C ARG A 92 -7.07 -12.57 15.65
N HIS A 93 -6.26 -12.33 16.67
CA HIS A 93 -5.15 -13.21 17.10
C HIS A 93 -5.61 -14.60 17.57
N ARG A 94 -6.90 -14.77 17.93
CA ARG A 94 -7.47 -16.04 18.39
C ARG A 94 -8.12 -16.85 17.28
N SER A 95 -8.36 -16.23 16.13
CA SER A 95 -9.05 -16.86 15.00
C SER A 95 -8.29 -18.08 14.47
N GLN A 96 -9.04 -19.07 13.96
CA GLN A 96 -8.44 -20.27 13.37
C GLN A 96 -7.56 -19.93 12.17
N LYS A 97 -7.99 -18.97 11.35
CA LYS A 97 -7.22 -18.50 10.19
C LYS A 97 -5.88 -17.87 10.61
N ALA A 98 -5.86 -17.04 11.65
CA ALA A 98 -4.61 -16.47 12.17
C ALA A 98 -3.65 -17.57 12.66
N LYS A 99 -4.14 -18.56 13.41
CA LYS A 99 -3.32 -19.71 13.86
C LYS A 99 -2.74 -20.50 12.68
N GLN A 100 -3.53 -20.71 11.62
CA GLN A 100 -3.05 -21.40 10.41
C GLN A 100 -1.94 -20.61 9.72
N ILE A 101 -2.11 -19.29 9.55
CA ILE A 101 -1.10 -18.42 8.92
C ILE A 101 0.19 -18.46 9.75
N LEU A 102 0.10 -18.23 11.08
CA LEU A 102 1.25 -18.27 11.98
C LEU A 102 2.02 -19.60 11.89
N ASN A 103 1.30 -20.73 11.89
CA ASN A 103 1.90 -22.06 11.77
C ASN A 103 2.64 -22.25 10.44
N LYS A 104 2.02 -21.84 9.32
CA LYS A 104 2.65 -21.94 7.99
C LYS A 104 3.89 -21.06 7.87
N MET A 105 3.87 -19.89 8.51
CA MET A 105 4.97 -18.93 8.46
C MET A 105 6.04 -19.18 9.53
N GLY A 106 5.84 -20.16 10.43
CA GLY A 106 6.76 -20.42 11.54
C GLY A 106 6.80 -19.31 12.60
N VAL A 107 5.79 -18.42 12.63
CA VAL A 107 5.71 -17.30 13.57
C VAL A 107 5.05 -17.77 14.87
N LYS A 108 5.77 -17.67 15.99
CA LYS A 108 5.28 -18.21 17.28
C LYS A 108 4.20 -17.36 17.92
N ARG A 109 4.32 -16.02 17.83
CA ARG A 109 3.44 -15.09 18.55
C ARG A 109 2.95 -14.01 17.59
N PHE A 110 1.64 -13.80 17.55
CA PHE A 110 1.00 -12.80 16.71
C PHE A 110 1.38 -11.35 17.06
N ARG A 111 1.57 -11.07 18.35
CA ARG A 111 1.81 -9.70 18.87
C ARG A 111 3.21 -9.52 19.44
N ALA A 112 4.16 -10.33 19.02
CA ALA A 112 5.56 -10.08 19.36
C ALA A 112 6.08 -8.92 18.50
N GLU A 113 7.04 -8.18 19.02
CA GLU A 113 7.70 -7.05 18.33
C GLU A 113 8.27 -7.43 16.96
N ASP A 114 8.78 -8.66 16.83
CA ASP A 114 9.34 -9.20 15.60
C ASP A 114 8.29 -9.85 14.68
N SER A 115 7.01 -9.83 15.06
CA SER A 115 5.93 -10.42 14.26
C SER A 115 5.44 -9.44 13.21
N LEU A 116 5.51 -9.83 11.93
CA LEU A 116 4.90 -9.07 10.83
C LEU A 116 3.42 -8.72 11.02
N CYS A 117 2.68 -9.49 11.84
CA CYS A 117 1.25 -9.30 12.02
C CYS A 117 0.95 -7.95 12.71
N ILE A 118 1.89 -7.42 13.49
CA ILE A 118 1.69 -6.18 14.24
C ILE A 118 1.64 -4.96 13.32
N SER A 119 2.26 -5.02 12.14
CA SER A 119 2.29 -3.92 11.16
C SER A 119 0.90 -3.53 10.66
N CYS A 120 -0.08 -4.44 10.73
CA CYS A 120 -1.44 -4.21 10.21
C CYS A 120 -2.55 -4.45 11.24
N HIS A 121 -2.31 -5.21 12.30
CA HIS A 121 -3.36 -5.64 13.22
C HIS A 121 -3.27 -5.06 14.63
N THR A 122 -2.27 -4.23 14.92
CA THR A 122 -2.11 -3.64 16.25
C THR A 122 -1.56 -2.23 16.18
N THR A 123 -1.89 -1.42 17.17
CA THR A 123 -1.07 -0.27 17.56
C THR A 123 -0.10 -0.72 18.65
N MET A 124 1.18 -0.55 18.37
CA MET A 124 2.28 -0.85 19.27
C MET A 124 2.76 0.44 19.93
N GLN A 125 3.06 0.39 21.22
CA GLN A 125 3.57 1.52 21.99
C GLN A 125 4.76 1.08 22.84
N GLN A 126 5.75 1.95 22.95
CA GLN A 126 6.88 1.80 23.87
C GLN A 126 7.00 3.05 24.74
N PRO A 127 6.42 3.04 25.96
CA PRO A 127 6.66 4.10 26.93
C PRO A 127 8.16 4.19 27.28
N ASP A 128 8.66 5.40 27.57
CA ASP A 128 10.10 5.66 27.79
C ASP A 128 10.76 4.77 28.85
N LYS A 129 9.97 4.24 29.80
CA LYS A 129 10.45 3.36 30.89
C LYS A 129 10.39 1.86 30.55
N MET A 130 9.96 1.49 29.34
CA MET A 130 9.85 0.11 28.90
C MET A 130 10.97 -0.26 27.93
N GLU A 131 11.58 -1.42 28.16
CA GLU A 131 12.68 -1.93 27.34
C GLU A 131 12.23 -2.41 25.95
N ALA A 132 10.96 -2.77 25.79
CA ALA A 132 10.41 -3.29 24.55
C ALA A 132 8.98 -2.76 24.31
N PRO A 133 8.56 -2.59 23.04
CA PRO A 133 7.21 -2.19 22.68
C PRO A 133 6.19 -3.29 23.00
N MET A 134 4.95 -2.86 23.23
CA MET A 134 3.81 -3.75 23.46
C MET A 134 2.59 -3.34 22.65
N ALA A 135 1.79 -4.32 22.25
CA ALA A 135 0.52 -4.08 21.59
C ALA A 135 -0.49 -3.53 22.59
N VAL A 136 -0.93 -2.30 22.40
CA VAL A 136 -1.87 -1.60 23.31
C VAL A 136 -3.30 -1.56 22.77
N ALA A 137 -3.47 -1.68 21.46
CA ALA A 137 -4.77 -1.70 20.81
C ALA A 137 -4.72 -2.42 19.44
N GLY A 138 -5.89 -2.61 18.83
CA GLY A 138 -5.97 -2.90 17.39
C GLY A 138 -5.52 -1.67 16.58
N PRO A 139 -5.63 -1.66 15.24
CA PRO A 139 -5.33 -0.47 14.44
C PRO A 139 -6.13 0.72 14.99
N SER A 140 -5.46 1.78 15.42
CA SER A 140 -6.08 2.85 16.20
C SER A 140 -5.82 4.23 15.59
N CYS A 141 -6.06 5.29 16.36
CA CYS A 141 -6.00 6.68 15.90
C CYS A 141 -4.72 6.97 15.12
N GLU A 142 -3.57 6.63 15.70
CA GLU A 142 -2.24 6.93 15.17
C GLU A 142 -1.87 6.08 13.95
N THR A 143 -2.56 4.95 13.73
CA THR A 143 -2.41 4.17 12.49
C THR A 143 -2.82 4.98 11.26
N CYS A 144 -3.82 5.86 11.40
CA CYS A 144 -4.28 6.74 10.32
C CYS A 144 -3.72 8.17 10.46
N HIS A 145 -3.71 8.69 11.68
CA HIS A 145 -3.36 10.08 11.99
C HIS A 145 -1.86 10.34 12.19
N GLY A 146 -1.02 9.30 12.17
CA GLY A 146 0.42 9.39 12.43
C GLY A 146 0.76 9.35 13.93
N GLU A 147 2.04 9.18 14.22
CA GLU A 147 2.61 9.09 15.56
C GLU A 147 2.45 10.41 16.32
N SER A 148 1.75 10.40 17.45
CA SER A 148 1.23 11.64 18.04
C SER A 148 2.14 12.37 19.02
N LYS A 149 3.18 11.73 19.57
CA LYS A 149 4.04 12.31 20.61
C LYS A 149 4.63 13.68 20.22
N SER A 150 4.96 13.88 18.95
CA SER A 150 5.55 15.13 18.44
C SER A 150 4.55 16.27 18.30
N TRP A 151 3.27 15.99 18.03
CA TRP A 151 2.26 16.98 17.64
C TRP A 151 1.04 17.07 18.55
N LEU A 152 0.83 16.11 19.46
CA LEU A 152 -0.36 16.04 20.32
C LEU A 152 -0.55 17.33 21.15
N ASN A 153 0.53 17.82 21.77
CA ASN A 153 0.48 19.03 22.59
C ASN A 153 0.20 20.30 21.78
N ASP A 154 0.65 20.34 20.53
CA ASP A 154 0.40 21.49 19.66
C ASP A 154 -0.97 21.41 18.96
N HIS A 155 -1.55 20.22 18.86
CA HIS A 155 -2.82 19.99 18.18
C HIS A 155 -3.94 20.86 18.77
N PHE A 156 -3.98 20.96 20.10
CA PHE A 156 -5.01 21.71 20.83
C PHE A 156 -4.62 23.15 21.18
N ASN A 157 -3.46 23.63 20.71
CA ASN A 157 -3.08 25.02 20.91
C ASN A 157 -3.82 25.90 19.90
N PHE A 158 -4.90 26.59 20.28
CA PHE A 158 -5.66 27.46 19.36
C PHE A 158 -5.29 28.94 19.47
N GLY A 159 -4.13 29.27 20.04
CA GLY A 159 -3.67 30.65 20.24
C GLY A 159 -4.18 31.31 21.54
N GLY A 160 -4.82 30.54 22.41
CA GLY A 160 -5.31 30.97 23.72
C GLY A 160 -6.30 29.97 24.32
N ALA A 161 -6.61 30.13 25.60
CA ALA A 161 -7.70 29.36 26.22
C ALA A 161 -9.03 29.66 25.52
N ASP A 162 -9.80 28.62 25.22
CA ASP A 162 -11.12 28.68 24.56
C ASP A 162 -11.16 29.28 23.13
N MET A 163 -10.00 29.55 22.52
CA MET A 163 -9.91 30.12 21.17
C MET A 163 -10.24 29.13 20.04
N ARG A 164 -10.69 27.90 20.34
CA ARG A 164 -10.98 26.88 19.32
C ARG A 164 -12.02 27.33 18.29
N LYS A 165 -13.03 28.09 18.71
CA LYS A 165 -14.10 28.59 17.82
C LYS A 165 -13.70 29.85 17.08
N ASP A 166 -12.84 30.66 17.70
CA ASP A 166 -12.46 32.00 17.26
C ASP A 166 -10.97 32.06 16.87
N GLU A 167 -10.41 30.92 16.47
CA GLU A 167 -8.99 30.80 16.15
C GLU A 167 -8.64 31.76 15.00
N ASP A 168 -7.62 32.59 15.20
CA ASP A 168 -7.13 33.48 14.16
C ASP A 168 -6.74 32.68 12.90
N PRO A 169 -7.19 33.08 11.69
CA PRO A 169 -6.90 32.31 10.47
C PRO A 169 -5.42 32.13 10.16
N LYS A 170 -4.56 33.10 10.51
CA LYS A 170 -3.10 32.96 10.31
C LYS A 170 -2.51 32.00 11.31
N HIS A 171 -2.96 32.06 12.58
CA HIS A 171 -2.60 31.08 13.59
C HIS A 171 -3.01 29.67 13.15
N ARG A 172 -4.25 29.48 12.69
CA ARG A 172 -4.75 28.21 12.16
C ARG A 172 -3.88 27.67 11.04
N ALA A 173 -3.57 28.50 10.04
CA ALA A 173 -2.74 28.08 8.91
C ALA A 173 -1.33 27.68 9.37
N ALA A 174 -0.70 28.46 10.26
CA ALA A 174 0.62 28.16 10.82
C ALA A 174 0.62 26.87 11.63
N ARG A 175 -0.39 26.67 12.50
CA ARG A 175 -0.56 25.46 13.29
C ARG A 175 -0.75 24.23 12.41
N LEU A 176 -1.67 24.26 11.46
CA LEU A 176 -1.92 23.12 10.57
C LEU A 176 -0.66 22.75 9.75
N LYS A 177 0.09 23.74 9.28
CA LYS A 177 1.37 23.53 8.61
C LYS A 177 2.38 22.83 9.54
N MET A 178 2.57 23.34 10.75
CA MET A 178 3.49 22.76 11.73
C MET A 178 3.06 21.34 12.14
N LEU A 179 1.77 21.09 12.39
CA LEU A 179 1.28 19.76 12.72
C LEU A 179 1.55 18.76 11.59
N LYS A 180 1.37 19.18 10.33
CA LYS A 180 1.72 18.37 9.16
C LYS A 180 3.23 18.08 9.10
N GLU A 181 4.08 19.08 9.31
CA GLU A 181 5.54 18.91 9.33
C GLU A 181 6.00 17.97 10.45
N LYS A 182 5.25 17.90 11.55
CA LYS A 182 5.48 16.96 12.66
C LYS A 182 4.90 15.56 12.44
N GLY A 183 4.25 15.32 11.31
CA GLY A 183 3.74 13.99 10.92
C GLY A 183 2.25 13.77 11.16
N MET A 184 1.48 14.78 11.59
CA MET A 184 0.04 14.65 11.78
C MET A 184 -0.69 14.56 10.43
N ASN A 185 -1.41 13.47 10.22
CA ASN A 185 -2.36 13.36 9.12
C ASN A 185 -3.74 13.85 9.58
N SER A 186 -4.23 14.90 8.95
CA SER A 186 -5.50 15.57 9.30
C SER A 186 -6.50 15.50 8.16
N ALA A 187 -7.71 16.00 8.37
CA ALA A 187 -8.70 16.18 7.31
C ALA A 187 -8.20 17.11 6.17
N ASP A 188 -7.15 17.90 6.38
CA ASP A 188 -6.51 18.68 5.31
C ASP A 188 -5.50 17.87 4.48
N ASN A 189 -5.24 16.63 4.87
CA ASN A 189 -4.27 15.72 4.26
C ASN A 189 -4.89 14.33 4.00
N LEU A 190 -6.08 14.31 3.37
CA LEU A 190 -6.85 13.09 3.13
C LEU A 190 -6.10 12.06 2.29
N PHE A 191 -5.21 12.46 1.38
CA PHE A 191 -4.41 11.54 0.59
C PHE A 191 -3.45 10.71 1.46
N ASP A 192 -2.74 11.34 2.38
CA ASP A 192 -1.82 10.62 3.27
C ASP A 192 -2.60 9.77 4.30
N ILE A 193 -3.78 10.20 4.76
CA ILE A 193 -4.70 9.34 5.55
C ILE A 193 -5.10 8.10 4.72
N SER A 194 -5.49 8.31 3.46
CA SER A 194 -5.91 7.24 2.57
C SER A 194 -4.79 6.22 2.34
N THR A 195 -3.55 6.71 2.21
CA THR A 195 -2.35 5.88 2.06
C THR A 195 -2.19 4.90 3.23
N ARG A 196 -2.52 5.32 4.46
CA ARG A 196 -2.49 4.44 5.65
C ARG A 196 -3.50 3.31 5.58
N CYS A 197 -4.63 3.49 4.88
CA CYS A 197 -5.56 2.38 4.63
C CYS A 197 -4.91 1.35 3.70
N TYR A 198 -4.34 1.82 2.58
CA TYR A 198 -3.71 0.95 1.60
C TYR A 198 -2.53 0.15 2.18
N SER A 199 -1.78 0.73 3.13
CA SER A 199 -0.62 0.07 3.73
C SER A 199 -0.92 -1.22 4.49
N CYS A 200 -2.19 -1.47 4.84
CA CYS A 200 -2.63 -2.71 5.47
C CYS A 200 -3.59 -3.51 4.58
N HIS A 201 -4.39 -2.82 3.75
CA HIS A 201 -5.45 -3.43 2.97
C HIS A 201 -5.03 -3.92 1.59
N VAL A 202 -3.86 -3.48 1.11
CA VAL A 202 -3.21 -3.97 -0.12
C VAL A 202 -1.84 -4.54 0.26
N VAL A 203 -1.79 -5.86 0.43
CA VAL A 203 -0.63 -6.57 0.97
C VAL A 203 0.38 -6.81 -0.14
N SER A 204 1.63 -6.38 0.07
CA SER A 204 2.73 -6.50 -0.91
C SER A 204 3.81 -7.52 -0.52
N ASN A 205 3.52 -8.42 0.41
CA ASN A 205 4.47 -9.43 0.87
C ASN A 205 4.08 -10.83 0.35
N ALA A 206 4.87 -11.37 -0.58
CA ALA A 206 4.64 -12.69 -1.17
C ALA A 206 4.63 -13.80 -0.11
N SER A 207 5.60 -13.82 0.81
CA SER A 207 5.65 -14.84 1.87
C SER A 207 4.35 -14.88 2.70
N LEU A 208 3.78 -13.73 3.06
CA LEU A 208 2.50 -13.68 3.77
C LEU A 208 1.34 -14.24 2.95
N VAL A 209 1.29 -13.93 1.66
CA VAL A 209 0.21 -14.35 0.75
C VAL A 209 0.36 -15.81 0.35
N GLU A 210 1.48 -16.16 -0.27
CA GLU A 210 1.73 -17.43 -0.95
C GLU A 210 2.04 -18.56 0.06
N ILE A 211 2.85 -18.28 1.09
CA ILE A 211 3.17 -19.27 2.14
C ILE A 211 2.11 -19.22 3.23
N GLY A 212 1.84 -18.03 3.78
CA GLY A 212 0.87 -17.85 4.86
C GLY A 212 -0.57 -18.18 4.45
N GLY A 213 -0.91 -17.99 3.17
CA GLY A 213 -2.30 -18.08 2.70
C GLY A 213 -3.15 -16.90 3.18
N HIS A 214 -2.52 -15.75 3.41
CA HIS A 214 -3.22 -14.49 3.67
C HIS A 214 -3.73 -13.93 2.32
N PRO A 215 -4.93 -13.36 2.26
CA PRO A 215 -5.39 -12.69 1.04
C PRO A 215 -4.46 -11.54 0.62
N PRO A 216 -4.20 -11.34 -0.69
CA PRO A 216 -3.40 -10.19 -1.16
C PRO A 216 -4.13 -8.85 -0.97
N SER A 217 -5.47 -8.89 -0.90
CA SER A 217 -6.31 -7.75 -0.54
C SER A 217 -7.55 -8.21 0.24
N SER A 218 -8.24 -7.24 0.83
CA SER A 218 -9.50 -7.44 1.57
C SER A 218 -10.75 -7.07 0.75
N ASN A 219 -10.65 -7.01 -0.59
CA ASN A 219 -11.64 -6.33 -1.44
C ASN A 219 -11.86 -4.88 -0.98
N PHE A 220 -10.75 -4.23 -0.66
CA PHE A 220 -10.73 -2.88 -0.14
C PHE A 220 -11.12 -1.88 -1.23
N ASP A 221 -11.97 -0.93 -0.84
CA ASP A 221 -12.34 0.23 -1.65
C ASP A 221 -12.40 1.44 -0.70
N LEU A 222 -11.64 2.48 -1.03
CA LEU A 222 -11.41 3.60 -0.12
C LEU A 222 -12.71 4.32 0.26
N VAL A 223 -13.62 4.54 -0.68
CA VAL A 223 -14.87 5.28 -0.41
C VAL A 223 -15.81 4.43 0.45
N SER A 224 -16.13 3.21 0.04
CA SER A 224 -17.11 2.38 0.77
C SER A 224 -16.65 2.01 2.18
N TRP A 225 -15.35 1.85 2.41
CA TRP A 225 -14.81 1.56 3.74
C TRP A 225 -14.72 2.82 4.59
N SER A 226 -14.24 3.94 4.04
CA SER A 226 -14.18 5.21 4.79
C SER A 226 -15.55 5.75 5.13
N GLN A 227 -16.59 5.52 4.31
CA GLN A 227 -17.94 6.02 4.59
C GLN A 227 -18.80 5.08 5.45
N GLY A 228 -18.30 3.87 5.74
CA GLY A 228 -18.95 2.88 6.60
C GLY A 228 -18.64 3.10 8.09
N GLU A 229 -18.19 2.06 8.77
CA GLU A 229 -17.90 2.11 10.22
C GLU A 229 -16.72 3.04 10.62
N LEU A 230 -15.84 3.39 9.66
CA LEU A 230 -14.67 4.25 9.88
C LEU A 230 -14.89 5.73 9.53
N ARG A 231 -16.13 6.14 9.27
CA ARG A 231 -16.51 7.49 8.86
C ARG A 231 -16.01 8.62 9.77
N HIS A 232 -16.09 8.39 11.08
CA HIS A 232 -15.69 9.27 12.20
C HIS A 232 -15.79 10.78 11.95
N ASN A 233 -16.83 11.24 11.25
CA ASN A 233 -17.02 12.62 10.86
C ASN A 233 -18.02 13.32 11.79
N PHE A 234 -17.47 13.98 12.80
CA PHE A 234 -18.22 14.64 13.87
C PHE A 234 -18.04 16.16 13.91
N VAL A 235 -17.17 16.70 13.06
CA VAL A 235 -16.71 18.09 13.17
C VAL A 235 -17.85 19.06 12.87
N ASP A 236 -18.48 18.92 11.70
CA ASP A 236 -19.54 19.83 11.26
C ASP A 236 -20.80 19.72 12.14
N SER A 237 -21.08 18.52 12.63
CA SER A 237 -22.20 18.25 13.54
C SER A 237 -21.92 18.65 14.98
N ARG A 238 -20.71 19.14 15.30
CA ARG A 238 -20.24 19.42 16.67
C ARG A 238 -20.47 18.23 17.61
N GLY A 239 -20.19 17.03 17.12
CA GLY A 239 -20.32 15.78 17.89
C GLY A 239 -21.70 15.15 17.87
N THR A 240 -22.73 15.77 17.30
CA THR A 240 -24.11 15.26 17.37
C THR A 240 -24.42 14.15 16.36
N ALA A 241 -23.61 14.00 15.31
CA ALA A 241 -23.80 12.98 14.27
C ALA A 241 -22.46 12.52 13.69
N ASN A 242 -22.37 11.25 13.31
CA ASN A 242 -21.31 10.71 12.46
C ASN A 242 -21.75 10.84 10.99
N ALA A 243 -21.62 12.06 10.47
CA ALA A 243 -22.21 12.46 9.19
C ALA A 243 -21.44 11.88 8.01
N GLU A 244 -22.13 11.41 6.98
CA GLU A 244 -21.47 11.00 5.75
C GLU A 244 -20.66 12.17 5.17
N ALA A 245 -19.50 11.90 4.59
CA ALA A 245 -18.70 12.97 3.99
C ALA A 245 -19.48 13.62 2.84
N PRO A 246 -19.42 14.95 2.66
CA PRO A 246 -20.04 15.63 1.51
C PRO A 246 -19.64 15.00 0.17
N ILE A 247 -20.49 15.13 -0.85
CA ILE A 247 -20.26 14.51 -2.17
C ILE A 247 -18.88 14.87 -2.74
N ASP A 248 -18.46 16.12 -2.62
CA ASP A 248 -17.14 16.57 -3.11
C ASP A 248 -15.98 15.85 -2.45
N HIS A 249 -16.04 15.63 -1.13
CA HIS A 249 -15.02 14.84 -0.44
C HIS A 249 -15.03 13.37 -0.88
N ARG A 250 -16.19 12.80 -1.20
CA ARG A 250 -16.26 11.42 -1.72
C ARG A 250 -15.71 11.31 -3.13
N ARG A 251 -15.94 12.32 -3.98
CA ARG A 251 -15.31 12.44 -5.31
C ARG A 251 -13.80 12.50 -5.19
N GLU A 252 -13.28 13.33 -4.29
CA GLU A 252 -11.85 13.40 -3.98
C GLU A 252 -11.29 12.06 -3.51
N LEU A 253 -11.92 11.42 -2.52
CA LEU A 253 -11.51 10.10 -2.01
C LEU A 253 -11.51 9.04 -3.11
N TYR A 254 -12.49 9.05 -4.02
CA TYR A 254 -12.50 8.12 -5.15
C TYR A 254 -11.24 8.28 -6.02
N VAL A 255 -10.89 9.51 -6.38
CA VAL A 255 -9.70 9.75 -7.20
C VAL A 255 -8.42 9.45 -6.43
N TYR A 256 -8.35 9.76 -5.13
CA TYR A 256 -7.21 9.38 -4.28
C TYR A 256 -7.04 7.85 -4.23
N GLY A 257 -8.14 7.11 -4.18
CA GLY A 257 -8.15 5.66 -4.31
C GLY A 257 -7.48 5.21 -5.60
N LEU A 258 -7.90 5.74 -6.76
CA LEU A 258 -7.29 5.40 -8.05
C LEU A 258 -5.78 5.67 -8.10
N LEU A 259 -5.32 6.79 -7.54
CA LEU A 259 -3.88 7.10 -7.46
C LEU A 259 -3.14 6.04 -6.61
N LEU A 260 -3.72 5.67 -5.48
CA LEU A 260 -3.14 4.69 -4.55
C LEU A 260 -3.25 3.25 -5.06
N GLU A 261 -4.25 2.91 -5.88
CA GLU A 261 -4.34 1.61 -6.55
C GLU A 261 -3.15 1.38 -7.49
N VAL A 262 -2.73 2.41 -8.24
CA VAL A 262 -1.53 2.32 -9.08
C VAL A 262 -0.28 2.16 -8.22
N GLU A 263 -0.12 2.98 -7.18
CA GLU A 263 1.06 2.92 -6.31
C GLU A 263 1.18 1.57 -5.59
N TRP A 264 0.11 1.13 -4.91
CA TRP A 264 0.14 -0.08 -4.10
C TRP A 264 0.05 -1.35 -4.92
N GLY A 265 -0.63 -1.33 -6.07
CA GLY A 265 -0.57 -2.40 -7.05
C GLY A 265 0.86 -2.59 -7.58
N LEU A 266 1.59 -1.49 -7.83
CA LEU A 266 3.00 -1.56 -8.17
C LEU A 266 3.83 -2.15 -7.03
N ARG A 267 3.59 -1.76 -5.77
CA ARG A 267 4.26 -2.35 -4.60
C ARG A 267 3.99 -3.86 -4.49
N GLN A 268 2.79 -4.35 -4.83
CA GLN A 268 2.49 -5.78 -4.90
C GLN A 268 3.33 -6.48 -5.97
N ILE A 269 3.48 -5.89 -7.15
CA ILE A 269 4.33 -6.42 -8.23
C ILE A 269 5.78 -6.56 -7.77
N GLY A 270 6.35 -5.54 -7.14
CA GLY A 270 7.73 -5.63 -6.64
C GLY A 270 7.90 -6.65 -5.52
N GLY A 271 6.81 -6.98 -4.83
CA GLY A 271 6.80 -7.95 -3.76
C GLY A 271 6.53 -9.40 -4.18
N ALA A 272 5.94 -9.61 -5.36
CA ALA A 272 5.68 -10.92 -5.93
C ALA A 272 6.96 -11.45 -6.61
N GLU A 273 7.52 -12.55 -6.14
CA GLU A 273 8.73 -13.14 -6.74
C GLU A 273 8.40 -13.94 -8.01
N GLU A 274 7.22 -14.55 -8.04
CA GLU A 274 6.76 -15.43 -9.12
C GLU A 274 5.40 -14.97 -9.70
N GLU A 275 4.99 -15.59 -10.81
CA GLU A 275 3.60 -15.47 -11.25
C GLU A 275 2.66 -16.15 -10.26
N GLY A 276 1.70 -15.40 -9.74
CA GLY A 276 0.80 -15.88 -8.71
C GLY A 276 -0.29 -14.86 -8.39
N GLU A 277 -1.06 -15.15 -7.34
CA GLU A 277 -2.20 -14.35 -6.89
C GLU A 277 -1.78 -12.90 -6.61
N LEU A 278 -0.63 -12.69 -5.96
CA LEU A 278 -0.12 -11.37 -5.62
C LEU A 278 0.26 -10.55 -6.88
N ALA A 279 0.95 -11.17 -7.84
CA ALA A 279 1.32 -10.52 -9.09
C ALA A 279 0.10 -10.18 -9.95
N PHE A 280 -0.87 -11.09 -10.03
CA PHE A 280 -2.11 -10.88 -10.78
C PHE A 280 -2.93 -9.72 -10.19
N GLU A 281 -3.16 -9.73 -8.88
CA GLU A 281 -3.89 -8.68 -8.17
C GLU A 281 -3.21 -7.31 -8.36
N GLY A 282 -1.89 -7.25 -8.20
CA GLY A 282 -1.13 -6.02 -8.39
C GLY A 282 -1.23 -5.47 -9.81
N ALA A 283 -1.15 -6.34 -10.82
CA ALA A 283 -1.29 -5.95 -12.23
C ALA A 283 -2.69 -5.46 -12.55
N ASP A 284 -3.73 -6.14 -12.07
CA ASP A 284 -5.12 -5.75 -12.29
C ASP A 284 -5.45 -4.39 -11.65
N ARG A 285 -4.93 -4.13 -10.44
CA ARG A 285 -5.06 -2.84 -9.76
C ARG A 285 -4.44 -1.70 -10.57
N VAL A 286 -3.18 -1.87 -10.99
CA VAL A 286 -2.47 -0.87 -11.80
C VAL A 286 -3.21 -0.62 -13.11
N GLU A 287 -3.61 -1.68 -13.81
CA GLU A 287 -4.27 -1.61 -15.11
C GLU A 287 -5.64 -0.93 -15.04
N SER A 288 -6.46 -1.34 -14.07
CA SER A 288 -7.80 -0.79 -13.88
C SER A 288 -7.74 0.69 -13.48
N ALA A 289 -6.85 1.03 -12.55
CA ALA A 289 -6.71 2.39 -12.05
C ALA A 289 -6.11 3.34 -13.08
N ARG A 290 -5.06 2.94 -13.81
CA ARG A 290 -4.47 3.81 -14.87
C ARG A 290 -5.48 4.11 -15.99
N LYS A 291 -6.33 3.14 -16.34
CA LYS A 291 -7.41 3.33 -17.32
C LYS A 291 -8.50 4.27 -16.80
N ALA A 292 -8.87 4.15 -15.53
CA ALA A 292 -9.85 5.03 -14.91
C ALA A 292 -9.32 6.47 -14.81
N LEU A 293 -8.06 6.64 -14.43
CA LEU A 293 -7.38 7.95 -14.39
C LEU A 293 -7.27 8.57 -15.79
N ALA A 294 -6.94 7.79 -16.82
CA ALA A 294 -6.91 8.29 -18.20
C ALA A 294 -8.28 8.79 -18.67
N LYS A 295 -9.36 8.05 -18.34
CA LYS A 295 -10.74 8.48 -18.61
C LYS A 295 -11.09 9.75 -17.85
N LEU A 296 -10.72 9.85 -16.58
CA LEU A 296 -10.92 11.04 -15.75
C LEU A 296 -10.19 12.26 -16.32
N ALA A 297 -8.90 12.12 -16.66
CA ALA A 297 -8.10 13.20 -17.23
C ALA A 297 -8.70 13.69 -18.56
N LYS A 298 -9.13 12.76 -19.43
CA LYS A 298 -9.82 13.11 -20.68
C LYS A 298 -11.15 13.81 -20.44
N ALA A 299 -11.91 13.37 -19.44
CA ALA A 299 -13.19 13.96 -19.07
C ALA A 299 -13.06 15.37 -18.49
N LEU A 300 -12.02 15.61 -17.69
CA LEU A 300 -11.71 16.92 -17.14
C LEU A 300 -11.19 17.88 -18.24
N ASP A 301 -10.56 17.36 -19.30
CA ASP A 301 -10.05 18.16 -20.43
C ASP A 301 -9.21 19.36 -19.93
N LYS A 302 -9.59 20.59 -20.25
CA LYS A 302 -8.91 21.82 -19.81
C LYS A 302 -8.91 22.03 -18.29
N ASP A 303 -9.79 21.35 -17.56
CA ASP A 303 -9.88 21.41 -16.10
C ASP A 303 -8.96 20.39 -15.41
N ALA A 304 -8.30 19.51 -16.18
CA ALA A 304 -7.36 18.55 -15.62
C ALA A 304 -6.09 19.27 -15.10
N PRO A 305 -5.73 19.14 -13.81
CA PRO A 305 -4.51 19.74 -13.31
C PRO A 305 -3.28 19.06 -13.91
N LYS A 306 -2.22 19.84 -14.18
CA LYS A 306 -0.95 19.34 -14.73
C LYS A 306 -0.29 18.27 -13.83
N GLU A 307 -0.54 18.33 -12.53
CA GLU A 307 -0.07 17.35 -11.55
C GLU A 307 -0.72 15.97 -11.79
N LEU A 308 -2.00 15.93 -12.17
CA LEU A 308 -2.67 14.68 -12.56
C LEU A 308 -2.09 14.12 -13.85
N ALA A 309 -1.81 14.98 -14.85
CA ALA A 309 -1.13 14.55 -16.08
C ALA A 309 0.27 13.98 -15.79
N SER A 310 1.02 14.59 -14.88
CA SER A 310 2.35 14.11 -14.47
C SER A 310 2.29 12.72 -13.82
N PHE A 311 1.24 12.46 -13.02
CA PHE A 311 1.00 11.13 -12.47
C PHE A 311 0.60 10.14 -13.57
N GLN A 312 -0.32 10.53 -14.47
CA GLN A 312 -0.78 9.69 -15.58
C GLN A 312 0.39 9.27 -16.49
N ASP A 313 1.29 10.19 -16.83
CA ASP A 313 2.48 9.90 -17.64
C ASP A 313 3.41 8.85 -16.99
N ALA A 314 3.48 8.84 -15.66
CA ALA A 314 4.22 7.81 -14.93
C ALA A 314 3.46 6.49 -14.91
N ALA A 315 2.14 6.52 -14.69
CA ALA A 315 1.28 5.34 -14.67
C ALA A 315 1.18 4.65 -16.04
N ASP A 316 1.16 5.40 -17.14
CA ASP A 316 1.05 4.85 -18.50
C ASP A 316 2.29 4.06 -18.93
N LYS A 317 3.44 4.29 -18.28
CA LYS A 317 4.66 3.49 -18.50
C LYS A 317 4.58 2.12 -17.82
N LEU A 318 3.63 1.90 -16.91
CA LEU A 318 3.42 0.64 -16.19
C LEU A 318 2.50 -0.29 -16.98
N ASP A 319 2.83 -0.54 -18.25
CA ASP A 319 2.13 -1.54 -19.04
C ASP A 319 2.43 -2.98 -18.57
N ALA A 320 1.70 -3.96 -19.10
CA ALA A 320 1.84 -5.36 -18.69
C ALA A 320 3.29 -5.88 -18.84
N LYS A 321 4.02 -5.43 -19.87
CA LYS A 321 5.41 -5.82 -20.08
C LYS A 321 6.29 -5.23 -18.97
N ARG A 322 6.14 -3.93 -18.68
CA ARG A 322 6.91 -3.27 -17.63
C ARG A 322 6.64 -3.86 -16.26
N LEU A 323 5.38 -4.18 -15.94
CA LEU A 323 5.02 -4.83 -14.68
C LEU A 323 5.66 -6.21 -14.55
N ALA A 324 5.66 -7.01 -15.63
CA ALA A 324 6.35 -8.29 -15.64
C ALA A 324 7.88 -8.13 -15.42
N GLU A 325 8.50 -7.10 -15.99
CA GLU A 325 9.92 -6.80 -15.78
C GLU A 325 10.25 -6.35 -14.35
N LEU A 326 9.30 -5.74 -13.64
CA LEU A 326 9.47 -5.21 -12.28
C LEU A 326 9.20 -6.24 -11.17
N ARG A 327 8.67 -7.40 -11.53
CA ARG A 327 8.34 -8.49 -10.61
C ARG A 327 9.56 -8.90 -9.78
N GLY A 328 9.36 -9.06 -8.47
CA GLY A 328 10.38 -9.45 -7.49
C GLY A 328 11.46 -8.39 -7.25
N LYS A 329 11.45 -7.25 -7.97
CA LYS A 329 12.46 -6.18 -7.84
C LYS A 329 12.05 -5.18 -6.76
N ARG A 330 11.80 -5.67 -5.53
CA ARG A 330 11.26 -4.88 -4.41
C ARG A 330 11.96 -3.53 -4.22
N GLU A 331 13.29 -3.48 -4.21
CA GLU A 331 14.01 -2.22 -4.00
C GLU A 331 13.79 -1.19 -5.13
N GLN A 332 13.84 -1.64 -6.39
CA GLN A 332 13.57 -0.78 -7.54
C GLN A 332 12.12 -0.30 -7.51
N VAL A 333 11.18 -1.21 -7.28
CA VAL A 333 9.76 -0.91 -7.20
C VAL A 333 9.45 0.06 -6.06
N THR A 334 10.07 -0.09 -4.88
CA THR A 334 9.88 0.85 -3.77
C THR A 334 10.24 2.27 -4.20
N LYS A 335 11.38 2.47 -4.89
CA LYS A 335 11.78 3.79 -5.39
C LYS A 335 10.79 4.35 -6.42
N GLU A 336 10.32 3.52 -7.35
CA GLU A 336 9.34 3.93 -8.36
C GLU A 336 7.95 4.23 -7.73
N ALA A 337 7.52 3.43 -6.75
CA ALA A 337 6.29 3.64 -6.00
C ALA A 337 6.36 4.88 -5.11
N ASP A 338 7.49 5.15 -4.45
CA ASP A 338 7.68 6.38 -3.67
C ASP A 338 7.65 7.63 -4.57
N ALA A 339 8.21 7.54 -5.80
CA ALA A 339 8.08 8.62 -6.77
C ALA A 339 6.63 8.83 -7.24
N LEU A 340 5.88 7.74 -7.48
CA LEU A 340 4.44 7.81 -7.77
C LEU A 340 3.66 8.39 -6.60
N HIS A 341 4.00 8.04 -5.37
CA HIS A 341 3.38 8.57 -4.16
C HIS A 341 3.51 10.10 -4.10
N GLU A 342 4.71 10.64 -4.37
CA GLU A 342 4.94 12.09 -4.43
C GLU A 342 4.16 12.78 -5.55
N LEU A 343 4.05 12.15 -6.72
CA LEU A 343 3.20 12.64 -7.81
C LEU A 343 1.72 12.59 -7.41
N GLY A 344 1.29 11.51 -6.74
CA GLY A 344 -0.06 11.29 -6.27
C GLY A 344 -0.46 12.34 -5.24
N ARG A 345 0.42 12.67 -4.30
CA ARG A 345 0.19 13.73 -3.32
C ARG A 345 0.02 15.10 -3.97
N LYS A 346 0.84 15.41 -4.99
CA LYS A 346 0.72 16.65 -5.78
C LYS A 346 -0.59 16.69 -6.56
N ALA A 347 -0.94 15.59 -7.23
CA ALA A 347 -2.19 15.46 -7.97
C ALA A 347 -3.40 15.61 -7.03
N ALA A 348 -3.40 14.91 -5.90
CA ALA A 348 -4.45 15.00 -4.88
C ALA A 348 -4.63 16.43 -4.36
N SER A 349 -3.52 17.11 -4.05
CA SER A 349 -3.56 18.51 -3.62
C SER A 349 -4.11 19.45 -4.71
N ALA A 350 -3.86 19.18 -5.99
CA ALA A 350 -4.36 19.98 -7.10
C ALA A 350 -5.82 19.68 -7.46
N LEU A 351 -6.29 18.47 -7.16
CA LEU A 351 -7.69 18.05 -7.32
C LEU A 351 -8.59 18.61 -6.22
N ARG A 352 -8.02 18.90 -5.04
CA ARG A 352 -8.75 19.46 -3.90
C ARG A 352 -9.44 20.77 -4.29
N GLY A 353 -10.75 20.84 -4.06
CA GLY A 353 -11.54 22.04 -4.36
C GLY A 353 -11.98 22.18 -5.83
N LEU A 354 -11.78 21.17 -6.68
CA LEU A 354 -12.42 21.12 -8.00
C LEU A 354 -13.95 20.94 -7.91
N GLY A 355 -14.47 20.44 -6.79
CA GLY A 355 -15.89 20.34 -6.49
C GLY A 355 -16.67 19.63 -7.60
N ASP A 356 -17.66 20.33 -8.17
CA ASP A 356 -18.52 19.82 -9.24
C ASP A 356 -17.80 19.42 -10.53
N LYS A 357 -16.57 19.88 -10.76
CA LYS A 357 -15.79 19.39 -11.92
C LYS A 357 -15.48 17.89 -11.80
N LEU A 358 -15.45 17.37 -10.58
CA LEU A 358 -15.31 15.93 -10.34
C LEU A 358 -16.66 15.18 -10.37
N ALA A 359 -17.79 15.82 -10.67
CA ALA A 359 -19.09 15.15 -10.79
C ALA A 359 -19.10 14.04 -11.86
N ILE A 360 -18.14 14.07 -12.80
CA ILE A 360 -17.91 12.99 -13.77
C ILE A 360 -17.68 11.62 -13.09
N VAL A 361 -17.24 11.58 -11.83
CA VAL A 361 -17.05 10.32 -11.09
C VAL A 361 -18.29 9.84 -10.33
N ASP A 362 -19.39 10.58 -10.34
CA ASP A 362 -20.57 10.28 -9.50
C ASP A 362 -21.16 8.90 -9.76
N GLU A 363 -21.22 8.47 -11.03
CA GLU A 363 -21.73 7.14 -11.39
C GLU A 363 -20.81 5.99 -10.94
N MET A 364 -19.54 6.29 -10.67
CA MET A 364 -18.55 5.33 -10.18
C MET A 364 -18.48 5.30 -8.65
N LEU A 365 -19.08 6.27 -7.96
CA LEU A 365 -19.06 6.31 -6.50
C LEU A 365 -19.85 5.13 -5.92
N PRO A 366 -19.27 4.42 -4.93
CA PRO A 366 -20.00 3.41 -4.18
C PRO A 366 -21.25 4.02 -3.51
N LYS A 367 -22.39 3.33 -3.65
CA LYS A 367 -23.65 3.72 -3.02
C LYS A 367 -23.67 3.36 -1.54
N ALA A 368 -24.51 4.02 -0.75
CA ALA A 368 -24.55 3.84 0.70
C ALA A 368 -24.79 2.38 1.13
N GLU A 369 -25.52 1.60 0.34
CA GLU A 369 -25.80 0.18 0.60
C GLU A 369 -24.55 -0.70 0.47
N SER A 370 -23.52 -0.23 -0.22
CA SER A 370 -22.24 -0.92 -0.40
C SER A 370 -21.21 -0.61 0.68
N TYR A 371 -21.50 0.39 1.55
CA TYR A 371 -20.58 0.80 2.61
C TYR A 371 -20.31 -0.33 3.60
N LYS A 372 -19.06 -0.42 4.06
CA LYS A 372 -18.61 -1.53 4.91
C LYS A 372 -18.83 -1.22 6.39
N GLY A 373 -19.67 -2.04 7.02
CA GLY A 373 -20.03 -1.88 8.42
C GLY A 373 -21.04 -0.74 8.63
N LYS A 374 -21.57 -0.64 9.85
CA LYS A 374 -22.52 0.41 10.22
C LYS A 374 -21.78 1.51 10.97
N PRO A 375 -21.90 2.79 10.58
CA PRO A 375 -21.33 3.89 11.34
C PRO A 375 -21.94 3.93 12.74
N TRP A 376 -21.09 4.03 13.75
CA TRP A 376 -21.54 4.30 15.10
C TRP A 376 -22.15 5.70 15.17
N MET A 377 -23.25 5.83 15.90
CA MET A 377 -23.97 7.09 16.11
C MET A 377 -23.96 7.45 17.60
N PRO A 378 -23.72 8.73 17.95
CA PRO A 378 -23.91 9.19 19.32
C PRO A 378 -25.34 8.91 19.77
N LYS A 379 -25.50 8.45 21.02
CA LYS A 379 -26.83 8.38 21.63
C LYS A 379 -27.34 9.81 21.80
N LYS A 380 -28.58 10.04 21.35
CA LYS A 380 -29.26 11.33 21.50
C LYS A 380 -29.48 11.69 22.96
#